data_AF-A0A937J1G9-F1
#
_entry.id   AF-A0A937J1G9-F1
#
_cell.length_a   1.000
_cell.length_b   1.000
_cell.length_c   1.000
_cell.angle_alpha   90.00
_cell.angle_beta   90.00
_cell.angle_gamma   90.00
#
_symmetry.space_group_name_H-M   'P 1'
#
loop_
_entity.id
_entity.type
_entity.pdbx_description
1 polymer ?
#
loop_
_entity_poly.entity_id
_entity_poly.type
_entity_poly.pdbx_seq_one_letter_code
_entity_poly.pdbx_strand_id
1 'polypeptide(L)'
;MALLASTLFKFKILKFLIAGLCVAFCLSALGIKSVDAESKPQKIKSIKLLEEANLPGIVSEADASRYRVIFDLQENGDWLAADKIIKILDNKILLGHVLAQRYLHPTKYRTKYKELKAWLAKYADHPQARRLYT
;
A
#
# COMPACT_ATOMS: atom_id res chain seq x y z
N MET A 1 -47.23 -38.13 -16.55
CA MET A 1 -46.12 -37.34 -15.96
C MET A 1 -45.77 -36.11 -16.81
N ALA A 2 -46.76 -35.37 -17.33
CA ALA A 2 -46.52 -34.16 -18.17
C ALA A 2 -47.41 -32.95 -17.80
N LEU A 3 -48.07 -32.99 -16.64
CA LEU A 3 -48.98 -31.93 -16.17
C LEU A 3 -48.46 -31.14 -14.96
N LEU A 4 -47.36 -31.56 -14.33
CA LEU A 4 -46.73 -30.84 -13.20
C LEU A 4 -45.65 -29.82 -13.61
N ALA A 5 -45.17 -29.86 -14.86
CA ALA A 5 -44.09 -28.98 -15.32
C ALA A 5 -44.57 -27.63 -15.89
N SER A 6 -45.82 -27.53 -16.38
CA SER A 6 -46.35 -26.30 -16.99
C SER A 6 -46.86 -25.27 -15.96
N THR A 7 -47.28 -25.74 -14.79
CA THR A 7 -47.78 -24.90 -13.68
C THR A 7 -46.63 -24.24 -12.91
N LEU A 8 -45.48 -24.91 -12.79
CA LEU A 8 -44.26 -24.36 -12.18
C LEU A 8 -43.63 -23.24 -13.02
N PHE A 9 -43.73 -23.31 -14.35
CA PHE A 9 -43.20 -22.29 -15.26
C PHE A 9 -44.02 -21.00 -15.23
N LYS A 10 -45.36 -21.11 -15.20
CA LYS A 10 -46.27 -19.95 -15.06
C LYS A 10 -46.08 -19.20 -13.74
N PHE A 11 -45.82 -19.91 -12.63
CA PHE A 11 -45.55 -19.29 -11.33
C PHE A 11 -44.23 -18.51 -11.29
N LYS A 12 -43.21 -18.98 -12.02
CA LYS A 12 -41.90 -18.32 -12.09
C LYS A 12 -41.98 -17.01 -12.90
N ILE A 13 -42.72 -17.00 -13.99
CA ILE A 13 -42.91 -15.80 -14.85
C ILE A 13 -43.80 -14.75 -14.16
N LEU A 14 -44.86 -15.17 -13.45
CA LEU A 14 -45.73 -14.24 -12.71
C LEU A 14 -44.99 -13.56 -11.54
N LYS A 15 -44.07 -14.27 -10.86
CA LYS A 15 -43.18 -13.69 -9.84
C LYS A 15 -42.20 -12.66 -10.41
N PHE A 16 -41.73 -12.84 -11.64
CA PHE A 16 -40.84 -11.88 -12.29
C PHE A 16 -41.58 -10.61 -12.74
N LEU A 17 -42.85 -10.72 -13.14
CA LEU A 17 -43.63 -9.58 -13.62
C LEU A 17 -44.11 -8.66 -12.48
N ILE A 18 -44.36 -9.21 -11.28
CA ILE A 18 -44.68 -8.43 -10.08
C ILE A 18 -43.43 -7.80 -9.44
N ALA A 19 -42.28 -8.47 -9.50
CA ALA A 19 -41.01 -7.92 -9.01
C ALA A 19 -40.43 -6.80 -9.91
N GLY A 20 -40.73 -6.81 -11.20
CA GLY A 20 -40.28 -5.77 -12.15
C GLY A 20 -41.02 -4.43 -12.02
N LEU A 21 -42.28 -4.43 -11.58
CA LEU A 21 -43.06 -3.20 -11.43
C LEU A 21 -42.74 -2.43 -10.14
N CYS A 22 -42.19 -3.11 -9.11
CA CYS A 22 -41.90 -2.48 -7.82
C CYS A 22 -40.55 -1.70 -7.81
N VAL A 23 -39.61 -2.06 -8.68
CA VAL A 23 -38.31 -1.38 -8.77
C VAL A 23 -38.41 -0.03 -9.49
N ALA A 24 -39.36 0.14 -10.42
CA ALA A 24 -39.55 1.40 -11.14
C ALA A 24 -40.27 2.48 -10.30
N PHE A 25 -41.13 2.10 -9.35
CA PHE A 25 -41.84 3.07 -8.49
C PHE A 25 -41.04 3.52 -7.26
N CYS A 26 -39.96 2.79 -6.89
CA CYS A 26 -39.07 3.22 -5.82
C CYS A 26 -37.93 4.15 -6.29
N LEU A 27 -37.66 4.25 -7.59
CA LEU A 27 -36.54 5.06 -8.09
C LEU A 27 -36.85 6.57 -8.11
N SER A 28 -38.12 6.98 -8.03
CA SER A 28 -38.51 8.39 -8.04
C SER A 28 -38.61 9.04 -6.65
N ALA A 29 -38.47 8.27 -5.56
CA ALA A 29 -38.58 8.77 -4.19
C ALA A 29 -37.24 8.95 -3.46
N LEU A 30 -36.14 8.49 -4.05
CA LEU A 30 -34.80 8.74 -3.55
C LEU A 30 -34.22 9.92 -4.33
N GLY A 31 -34.27 11.11 -3.74
CA GLY A 31 -33.51 12.27 -4.19
C GLY A 31 -32.00 12.01 -4.06
N ILE A 32 -31.45 11.16 -4.92
CA ILE A 32 -30.01 10.98 -5.08
C ILE A 32 -29.53 12.21 -5.84
N LYS A 33 -29.15 13.24 -5.07
CA LYS A 33 -28.29 14.30 -5.59
C LYS A 33 -26.99 13.63 -6.04
N SER A 34 -26.56 13.94 -7.26
CA SER A 34 -25.25 13.59 -7.76
C SER A 34 -24.20 14.00 -6.72
N VAL A 35 -23.52 13.01 -6.14
CA VAL A 35 -22.32 13.26 -5.35
C VAL A 35 -21.23 13.55 -6.38
N ASP A 36 -21.03 14.84 -6.64
CA ASP A 36 -19.86 15.31 -7.38
C ASP A 36 -18.63 14.97 -6.54
N ALA A 37 -18.04 13.81 -6.80
CA ALA A 37 -16.81 13.35 -6.17
C ALA A 37 -15.60 14.05 -6.81
N GLU A 38 -15.55 15.38 -6.67
CA GLU A 38 -14.34 16.16 -6.93
C GLU A 38 -13.64 16.43 -5.59
N SER A 39 -12.91 15.43 -5.09
CA SER A 39 -12.08 15.58 -3.90
C SER A 39 -10.64 15.98 -4.27
N LYS A 40 -10.36 17.28 -4.44
CA LYS A 40 -9.04 17.87 -4.17
C LYS A 40 -9.12 19.40 -4.09
N PRO A 41 -8.71 20.02 -2.96
CA PRO A 41 -7.34 20.52 -2.88
C PRO A 41 -6.71 20.50 -1.46
N GLN A 42 -7.20 19.69 -0.52
CA GLN A 42 -6.58 19.67 0.83
C GLN A 42 -5.25 18.91 0.88
N LYS A 43 -5.11 17.79 0.16
CA LYS A 43 -3.89 16.96 0.16
C LYS A 43 -2.64 17.69 -0.36
N ILE A 44 -2.78 18.60 -1.32
CA ILE A 44 -1.64 19.35 -1.89
C ILE A 44 -1.19 20.47 -0.95
N LYS A 45 -2.13 21.16 -0.29
CA LYS A 45 -1.82 22.25 0.63
C LYS A 45 -1.12 21.76 1.89
N SER A 46 -1.55 20.61 2.42
CA SER A 46 -0.92 20.00 3.60
C SER A 46 0.50 19.50 3.30
N ILE A 47 0.75 18.85 2.15
CA ILE A 47 2.09 18.38 1.80
C ILE A 47 3.08 19.55 1.70
N LYS A 48 2.66 20.63 1.04
CA LYS A 48 3.50 21.82 0.87
C LYS A 48 3.83 22.51 2.21
N LEU A 49 2.85 22.60 3.12
CA LEU A 49 3.05 23.13 4.47
C LEU A 49 4.01 22.27 5.30
N LEU A 50 3.95 20.94 5.17
CA LEU A 50 4.82 20.01 5.89
C LEU A 50 6.27 20.05 5.37
N GLU A 51 6.45 20.28 4.07
CA GLU A 51 7.75 20.45 3.42
C GLU A 51 8.41 21.79 3.78
N GLU A 52 7.64 22.88 3.77
CA GLU A 52 8.11 24.22 4.18
C GLU A 52 8.39 24.31 5.69
N ALA A 53 7.68 23.54 6.52
CA ALA A 53 7.85 23.54 7.98
C ALA A 53 9.07 22.73 8.46
N ASN A 54 9.81 22.05 7.56
CA ASN A 54 10.97 21.22 7.86
C ASN A 54 10.78 20.35 9.12
N LEU A 55 9.60 19.71 9.21
CA LEU A 55 9.22 18.97 10.41
C LEU A 55 10.15 17.77 10.60
N PRO A 56 10.73 17.60 11.80
CA PRO A 56 11.61 16.48 12.07
C PRO A 56 10.85 15.16 11.89
N GLY A 57 11.34 14.30 10.99
CA GLY A 57 10.79 12.96 10.75
C GLY A 57 10.05 12.79 9.42
N ILE A 58 9.79 13.86 8.67
CA ILE A 58 9.31 13.76 7.29
C ILE A 58 10.49 13.58 6.33
N VAL A 59 10.34 12.59 5.45
CA VAL A 59 11.27 12.36 4.34
C VAL A 59 10.82 13.26 3.19
N SER A 60 11.75 14.01 2.60
CA SER A 60 11.47 14.84 1.41
C SER A 60 11.00 13.97 0.25
N GLU A 61 10.26 14.51 -0.71
CA GLU A 61 9.84 13.71 -1.89
C GLU A 61 11.07 13.23 -2.68
N ALA A 62 12.15 14.03 -2.70
CA ALA A 62 13.41 13.66 -3.32
C ALA A 62 13.98 12.39 -2.66
N ASP A 63 14.14 12.37 -1.34
CA ASP A 63 14.66 11.17 -0.65
C ASP A 63 13.67 10.01 -0.68
N ALA A 64 12.36 10.27 -0.62
CA ALA A 64 11.35 9.22 -0.78
C ALA A 64 11.50 8.52 -2.15
N SER A 65 11.76 9.28 -3.22
CA SER A 65 12.04 8.73 -4.54
C SER A 65 13.33 7.90 -4.56
N ARG A 66 14.41 8.39 -3.91
CA ARG A 66 15.67 7.65 -3.79
C ARG A 66 15.51 6.36 -3.01
N TYR A 67 14.73 6.38 -1.92
CA TYR A 67 14.45 5.19 -1.12
C TYR A 67 13.74 4.12 -1.93
N ARG A 68 12.70 4.47 -2.72
CA ARG A 68 12.03 3.52 -3.62
C ARG A 68 13.03 2.81 -4.53
N VAL A 69 13.89 3.59 -5.20
CA VAL A 69 14.94 3.04 -6.08
C VAL A 69 15.94 2.16 -5.31
N ILE A 70 16.34 2.54 -4.09
CA ILE A 70 17.22 1.72 -3.25
C ILE A 70 16.57 0.36 -2.95
N PHE A 71 15.29 0.33 -2.56
CA PHE A 71 14.60 -0.92 -2.24
C PHE A 71 14.52 -1.84 -3.46
N ASP A 72 14.22 -1.31 -4.65
CA ASP A 72 14.13 -2.06 -5.90
C ASP A 72 15.49 -2.63 -6.33
N LEU A 73 16.56 -1.83 -6.22
CA LEU A 73 17.93 -2.27 -6.51
C LEU A 73 18.36 -3.39 -5.55
N GLN A 74 18.02 -3.27 -4.26
CA GLN A 74 18.35 -4.29 -3.28
C GLN A 74 17.56 -5.59 -3.47
N GLU A 75 16.31 -5.53 -3.91
CA GLU A 75 15.53 -6.72 -4.28
C GLU A 75 16.18 -7.45 -5.47
N ASN A 76 16.73 -6.70 -6.42
CA ASN A 76 17.49 -7.25 -7.55
C ASN A 76 18.93 -7.64 -7.19
N GLY A 77 19.41 -7.31 -5.99
CA GLY A 77 20.78 -7.58 -5.54
C GLY A 77 21.85 -6.67 -6.13
N ASP A 78 21.44 -5.51 -6.67
CA ASP A 78 22.32 -4.49 -7.21
C ASP A 78 22.92 -3.61 -6.10
N TRP A 79 23.68 -4.24 -5.20
CA TRP A 79 24.18 -3.62 -3.95
C TRP A 79 25.01 -2.37 -4.19
N LEU A 80 25.89 -2.41 -5.19
CA LEU A 80 26.77 -1.28 -5.53
C LEU A 80 25.98 -0.07 -6.02
N ALA A 81 24.89 -0.28 -6.76
CA ALA A 81 24.04 0.81 -7.22
C ALA A 81 23.24 1.39 -6.05
N ALA A 82 22.67 0.53 -5.20
CA ALA A 82 21.97 0.96 -3.99
C ALA A 82 22.90 1.78 -3.06
N ASP A 83 24.14 1.33 -2.85
CA ASP A 83 25.12 2.00 -2.00
C ASP A 83 25.51 3.39 -2.53
N LYS A 84 25.53 3.59 -3.85
CA LYS A 84 25.77 4.91 -4.44
C LYS A 84 24.64 5.87 -4.10
N ILE A 85 23.38 5.41 -4.16
CA ILE A 85 22.22 6.25 -3.85
C ILE A 85 22.14 6.52 -2.34
N ILE A 86 22.44 5.53 -1.51
CA ILE A 86 22.47 5.69 -0.04
C ILE A 86 23.43 6.81 0.39
N LYS A 87 24.56 6.99 -0.31
CA LYS A 87 25.54 8.04 0.01
C LYS A 87 25.03 9.46 -0.20
N ILE A 88 24.06 9.65 -1.11
CA ILE A 88 23.51 10.96 -1.48
C ILE A 88 22.15 11.25 -0.82
N LEU A 89 21.71 10.41 0.13
CA LEU A 89 20.51 10.68 0.93
C LEU A 89 20.79 11.82 1.92
N ASP A 90 19.87 12.80 1.95
CA ASP A 90 19.94 13.92 2.88
C ASP A 90 19.39 13.51 4.27
N ASN A 91 18.23 12.84 4.28
CA ASN A 91 17.62 12.26 5.47
C ASN A 91 17.81 10.74 5.51
N LYS A 92 18.42 10.25 6.59
CA LYS A 92 18.80 8.84 6.78
C LYS A 92 17.89 8.06 7.71
N ILE A 93 16.72 8.60 8.07
CA ILE A 93 15.82 8.00 9.05
C ILE A 93 15.36 6.59 8.68
N LEU A 94 15.20 6.27 7.38
CA LEU A 94 14.77 4.94 6.92
C LEU A 94 15.93 3.96 6.68
N LEU A 95 17.19 4.33 6.96
CA LEU A 95 18.33 3.45 6.70
C LEU A 95 18.26 2.13 7.45
N GLY A 96 17.70 2.09 8.66
CA GLY A 96 17.59 0.83 9.38
C GLY A 96 16.66 -0.18 8.67
N HIS A 97 15.61 0.28 7.98
CA HIS A 97 14.76 -0.58 7.16
C HIS A 97 15.44 -1.02 5.85
N VAL A 98 16.18 -0.11 5.21
CA VAL A 98 16.99 -0.42 4.03
C VAL A 98 18.00 -1.54 4.33
N LEU A 99 18.71 -1.42 5.45
CA LEU A 99 19.67 -2.44 5.89
C LEU A 99 18.98 -3.75 6.28
N ALA A 100 17.80 -3.68 6.92
CA ALA A 100 17.03 -4.87 7.25
C ALA A 100 16.65 -5.68 6.01
N GLN A 101 16.20 -5.03 4.92
CA GLN A 101 15.90 -5.70 3.66
C GLN A 101 17.13 -6.41 3.10
N ARG A 102 18.29 -5.73 3.08
CA ARG A 102 19.56 -6.33 2.64
C ARG A 102 19.91 -7.56 3.47
N TYR A 103 19.77 -7.47 4.78
CA TYR A 103 20.18 -8.55 5.68
C TYR A 103 19.26 -9.76 5.68
N LEU A 104 17.99 -9.55 5.32
CA LEU A 104 16.97 -10.58 5.17
C LEU A 104 16.84 -11.07 3.72
N HIS A 105 17.72 -10.65 2.81
CA HIS A 105 17.61 -11.04 1.42
C HIS A 105 17.74 -12.58 1.28
N PRO A 106 16.85 -13.24 0.53
CA PRO A 106 16.75 -14.71 0.55
C PRO A 106 17.97 -15.43 -0.04
N THR A 107 18.62 -14.85 -1.06
CA THR A 107 19.64 -15.57 -1.86
C THR A 107 20.92 -14.78 -2.12
N LYS A 108 20.82 -13.53 -2.56
CA LYS A 108 21.93 -12.71 -3.10
C LYS A 108 22.79 -11.99 -2.04
N TYR A 109 22.41 -12.00 -0.76
CA TYR A 109 23.21 -11.39 0.31
C TYR A 109 23.25 -12.29 1.53
N ARG A 110 24.46 -12.44 2.11
CA ARG A 110 24.68 -13.20 3.33
C ARG A 110 25.26 -12.28 4.40
N THR A 111 24.43 -11.92 5.37
CA THR A 111 24.82 -11.07 6.50
C THR A 111 25.83 -11.77 7.40
N LYS A 112 26.94 -11.10 7.70
CA LYS A 112 27.93 -11.59 8.67
C LYS A 112 27.51 -11.20 10.08
N TYR A 113 27.91 -12.01 11.07
CA TYR A 113 27.60 -11.74 12.48
C TYR A 113 27.99 -10.34 12.94
N LYS A 114 29.17 -9.84 12.52
CA LYS A 114 29.65 -8.50 12.89
C LYS A 114 28.71 -7.38 12.38
N GLU A 115 28.21 -7.53 11.15
CA GLU A 115 27.28 -6.57 10.53
C GLU A 115 25.93 -6.59 11.24
N LEU A 116 25.40 -7.80 11.47
CA LEU A 116 24.15 -7.98 12.17
C LEU A 116 24.21 -7.42 13.59
N LYS A 117 25.27 -7.71 14.33
CA LYS A 117 25.48 -7.19 15.70
C LYS A 117 25.50 -5.66 15.69
N ALA A 118 26.21 -5.05 14.74
CA ALA A 118 26.28 -3.59 14.63
C ALA A 118 24.92 -2.97 14.28
N TRP A 119 24.12 -3.64 13.46
CA TRP A 119 22.77 -3.19 13.12
C TRP A 119 21.79 -3.33 14.29
N LEU A 120 21.80 -4.48 14.99
CA LEU A 120 20.95 -4.68 16.17
C LEU A 120 21.29 -3.68 17.28
N ALA A 121 22.55 -3.30 17.44
CA ALA A 121 22.93 -2.26 18.40
C ALA A 121 22.24 -0.90 18.16
N LYS A 122 21.79 -0.64 16.93
CA LYS A 122 21.13 0.62 16.53
C LYS A 122 19.63 0.50 16.30
N TYR A 123 19.17 -0.69 15.91
CA TYR A 123 17.82 -0.92 15.37
C TYR A 123 17.16 -2.16 15.99
N ALA A 124 17.48 -2.51 17.24
CA ALA A 124 16.90 -3.66 17.93
C ALA A 124 15.38 -3.58 18.11
N ASP A 125 14.84 -2.37 18.12
CA ASP A 125 13.42 -2.03 18.22
C ASP A 125 12.66 -2.24 16.90
N HIS A 126 13.37 -2.40 15.77
CA HIS A 126 12.72 -2.65 14.50
C HIS A 126 11.98 -3.99 14.48
N PRO A 127 10.79 -4.06 13.86
CA PRO A 127 10.04 -5.32 13.77
C PRO A 127 10.80 -6.40 12.98
N GLN A 128 11.71 -6.00 12.08
CA GLN A 128 12.57 -6.91 11.33
C GLN A 128 13.65 -7.55 12.20
N ALA A 129 14.03 -6.94 13.33
CA ALA A 129 15.10 -7.44 14.19
C ALA A 129 14.80 -8.86 14.67
N ARG A 130 13.54 -9.13 15.06
CA ARG A 130 13.08 -10.45 15.50
C ARG A 130 13.38 -11.56 14.51
N ARG A 131 13.30 -11.28 13.20
CA ARG A 131 13.58 -12.28 12.15
C ARG A 131 15.07 -12.57 11.96
N LEU A 132 15.96 -11.69 12.41
CA LEU A 132 17.39 -11.81 12.19
C LEU A 132 18.13 -12.58 13.30
N TYR A 133 17.58 -12.67 14.51
CA TYR A 133 18.22 -13.35 15.65
C TYR A 133 17.48 -14.60 16.16
N THR A 134 16.34 -14.96 15.55
CA THR A 134 15.64 -16.22 15.84
C THR A 134 16.19 -17.32 14.93
#